data_AF-A0A6G1HDE8-F1
#
_entry.id   AF-A0A6G1HDE8-F1
#
_cell.length_a   1.000
_cell.length_b   1.000
_cell.length_c   1.000
_cell.angle_alpha   90.00
_cell.angle_beta   90.00
_cell.angle_gamma   90.00
#
_symmetry.space_group_name_H-M   'P 1'
#
loop_
_entity.id
_entity.type
_entity.pdbx_description
1 polymer ?
#
loop_
_entity_poly.entity_id
_entity_poly.type
_entity_poly.pdbx_seq_one_letter_code
_entity_poly.pdbx_strand_id
1 'polypeptide(L)'
;YPPSRPLSVAIPRNGLGAQGPYCPRRPNLSEILANTAAPPWTLSAFMAYLSQNHCLETLEFTMDASRYRKHYNKMISRSSPDGDEATYIKGLWQRLMEAYIVPNGAREVNIPGDVRSTLLSFSDNAEPPHPSMLDPAVGKIYELMEDSVLVPFLNSFYVPGTDSGHSSEENLAHSQSYTQSYDDRQHYRRTRDRQRRSSPGPPLSMSQTYSPSSPLSRNNRASAPSSIS
;
A
#
# COMPACT_ATOMS: atom_id res chain seq x y z
N TYR A 1 -56.15 -29.90 42.74
CA TYR A 1 -55.20 -29.69 41.62
C TYR A 1 -55.89 -28.91 40.52
N PRO A 2 -55.51 -27.65 40.23
CA PRO A 2 -55.95 -26.99 39.01
C PRO A 2 -55.00 -27.33 37.83
N PRO A 3 -55.50 -27.36 36.59
CA PRO A 3 -54.69 -27.73 35.42
C PRO A 3 -53.83 -26.55 34.93
N SER A 4 -52.60 -26.86 34.55
CA SER A 4 -51.59 -25.96 34.00
C SER A 4 -52.04 -25.39 32.64
N ARG A 5 -52.10 -24.05 32.52
CA ARG A 5 -52.29 -23.39 31.22
C ARG A 5 -50.96 -23.38 30.44
N PRO A 6 -50.93 -23.71 29.15
CA PRO A 6 -49.71 -23.57 28.35
C PRO A 6 -49.42 -22.08 28.11
N LEU A 7 -48.15 -21.69 28.29
CA LEU A 7 -47.64 -20.36 27.96
C LEU A 7 -47.66 -20.17 26.44
N SER A 8 -48.60 -19.39 25.94
CA SER A 8 -48.67 -19.00 24.53
C SER A 8 -47.66 -17.89 24.27
N VAL A 9 -46.52 -18.21 23.67
CA VAL A 9 -45.56 -17.24 23.15
C VAL A 9 -46.12 -16.67 21.84
N ALA A 10 -46.54 -15.41 21.86
CA ALA A 10 -46.91 -14.69 20.65
C ALA A 10 -45.62 -14.35 19.87
N ILE A 11 -45.43 -14.99 18.72
CA ILE A 11 -44.36 -14.65 17.77
C ILE A 11 -44.88 -13.48 16.91
N PRO A 12 -44.25 -12.29 16.93
CA PRO A 12 -44.61 -11.23 16.00
C PRO A 12 -44.21 -11.67 14.59
N ARG A 13 -45.21 -11.96 13.75
CA ARG A 13 -45.04 -12.09 12.30
C ARG A 13 -44.90 -10.70 11.70
N ASN A 14 -43.70 -10.13 11.77
CA ASN A 14 -43.31 -9.07 10.85
C ASN A 14 -42.49 -9.70 9.72
N GLY A 15 -43.13 -9.83 8.56
CA GLY A 15 -42.48 -10.30 7.34
C GLY A 15 -41.42 -9.30 6.89
N LEU A 16 -40.20 -9.80 6.69
CA LEU A 16 -39.15 -9.41 5.74
C LEU A 16 -37.81 -9.95 6.27
N GLY A 17 -37.35 -11.07 5.70
CA GLY A 17 -35.95 -11.52 5.77
C GLY A 17 -35.43 -11.98 7.14
N ALA A 18 -35.06 -13.25 7.23
CA ALA A 18 -34.26 -13.76 8.34
C ALA A 18 -32.88 -13.08 8.38
N GLN A 19 -32.70 -12.10 9.26
CA GLN A 19 -31.41 -11.58 9.73
C GLN A 19 -31.57 -11.21 11.20
N GLY A 20 -30.73 -11.80 12.07
CA GLY A 20 -30.73 -11.54 13.51
C GLY A 20 -30.39 -10.09 13.88
N PRO A 21 -30.42 -9.73 15.17
CA PRO A 21 -30.31 -8.35 15.62
C PRO A 21 -28.87 -7.82 15.41
N TYR A 22 -28.74 -6.98 14.39
CA TYR A 22 -27.73 -5.92 14.22
C TYR A 22 -26.29 -6.31 13.85
N CYS A 23 -26.09 -7.14 12.84
CA CYS A 23 -24.90 -6.98 12.00
C CYS A 23 -25.25 -6.02 10.84
N PRO A 24 -24.77 -4.76 10.82
CA PRO A 24 -24.97 -3.89 9.67
C PRO A 24 -24.42 -4.57 8.43
N ARG A 25 -25.16 -4.46 7.31
CA ARG A 25 -24.75 -4.99 6.01
C ARG A 25 -23.33 -4.50 5.71
N ARG A 26 -22.45 -5.40 5.26
CA ARG A 26 -21.11 -4.99 4.81
C ARG A 26 -21.23 -3.96 3.68
N PRO A 27 -20.60 -2.78 3.81
CA PRO A 27 -20.69 -1.75 2.80
C PRO A 27 -19.82 -2.08 1.59
N ASN A 28 -20.14 -1.47 0.45
CA ASN A 28 -19.29 -1.48 -0.73
C ASN A 28 -18.29 -0.30 -0.70
N LEU A 29 -17.34 -0.29 -1.65
CA LEU A 29 -16.32 0.75 -1.73
C LEU A 29 -16.95 2.16 -1.90
N SER A 30 -17.99 2.28 -2.71
CA SER A 30 -18.66 3.56 -2.94
C SER A 30 -19.30 4.15 -1.67
N GLU A 31 -19.96 3.32 -0.86
CA GLU A 31 -20.56 3.73 0.41
C GLU A 31 -19.49 4.21 1.42
N ILE A 32 -18.33 3.56 1.44
CA ILE A 32 -17.19 3.98 2.27
C ILE A 32 -16.61 5.31 1.78
N LEU A 33 -16.34 5.43 0.47
CA LEU A 33 -15.75 6.63 -0.12
C LEU A 33 -16.70 7.85 -0.05
N ALA A 34 -18.00 7.63 -0.13
CA ALA A 34 -19.02 8.66 0.09
C ALA A 34 -19.24 8.99 1.58
N ASN A 35 -18.58 8.27 2.49
CA ASN A 35 -18.74 8.38 3.94
C ASN A 35 -20.21 8.20 4.40
N THR A 36 -20.95 7.30 3.75
CA THR A 36 -22.33 6.94 4.09
C THR A 36 -22.43 5.59 4.80
N ALA A 37 -21.35 4.80 4.79
CA ALA A 37 -21.24 3.57 5.55
C ALA A 37 -21.29 3.81 7.07
N ALA A 38 -21.99 2.93 7.78
CA ALA A 38 -22.08 2.97 9.23
C ALA A 38 -20.76 2.53 9.90
N PRO A 39 -20.47 2.98 11.15
CA PRO A 39 -19.37 2.44 11.93
C PRO A 39 -19.44 0.90 12.04
N PRO A 40 -18.30 0.19 12.00
CA PRO A 40 -16.92 0.70 12.03
C PRO A 40 -16.32 1.07 10.65
N TRP A 41 -17.06 0.91 9.55
CA TRP A 41 -16.53 1.03 8.19
C TRP A 41 -16.64 2.44 7.60
N THR A 42 -16.24 3.45 8.36
CA THR A 42 -16.27 4.85 7.91
C THR A 42 -15.13 5.17 6.94
N LEU A 43 -15.22 6.29 6.21
CA LEU A 43 -14.12 6.79 5.37
C LEU A 43 -12.84 6.99 6.21
N SER A 44 -12.97 7.55 7.40
CA SER A 44 -11.83 7.77 8.30
C SER A 44 -11.15 6.46 8.72
N ALA A 45 -11.93 5.42 9.00
CA ALA A 45 -11.40 4.09 9.31
C ALA A 45 -10.68 3.48 8.10
N PHE A 46 -11.24 3.64 6.90
CA PHE A 46 -10.61 3.19 5.66
C PHE A 46 -9.29 3.91 5.37
N MET A 47 -9.25 5.23 5.53
CA MET A 47 -8.01 6.01 5.42
C MET A 47 -6.94 5.57 6.43
N ALA A 48 -7.34 5.32 7.68
CA ALA A 48 -6.43 4.81 8.70
C ALA A 48 -5.88 3.42 8.34
N TYR A 49 -6.74 2.54 7.83
CA TYR A 49 -6.34 1.22 7.34
C TYR A 49 -5.35 1.32 6.17
N LEU A 50 -5.63 2.14 5.16
CA LEU A 50 -4.72 2.34 4.03
C LEU A 50 -3.35 2.89 4.47
N SER A 51 -3.34 3.81 5.44
CA SER A 51 -2.11 4.36 5.99
C SER A 51 -1.25 3.30 6.68
N GLN A 52 -1.86 2.43 7.50
CA GLN A 52 -1.16 1.33 8.18
C GLN A 52 -0.62 0.28 7.21
N ASN A 53 -1.30 0.07 6.08
CA ASN A 53 -0.92 -0.91 5.07
C ASN A 53 -0.06 -0.32 3.94
N HIS A 54 0.41 0.92 4.06
CA HIS A 54 1.20 1.61 3.04
C HIS A 54 0.53 1.62 1.65
N CYS A 55 -0.78 1.89 1.62
CA CYS A 55 -1.59 1.93 0.39
C CYS A 55 -2.39 3.25 0.26
N LEU A 56 -2.07 4.26 1.08
CA LEU A 56 -2.82 5.52 1.12
C LEU A 56 -2.71 6.33 -0.17
N GLU A 57 -1.59 6.19 -0.87
CA GLU A 57 -1.30 6.86 -2.13
C GLU A 57 -2.32 6.52 -3.22
N THR A 58 -2.94 5.34 -3.18
CA THR A 58 -4.00 4.95 -4.12
C THR A 58 -5.24 5.84 -3.97
N LEU A 59 -5.67 6.10 -2.73
CA LEU A 59 -6.79 7.00 -2.45
C LEU A 59 -6.42 8.46 -2.73
N GLU A 60 -5.24 8.90 -2.31
CA GLU A 60 -4.75 10.27 -2.52
C GLU A 60 -4.65 10.61 -4.01
N PHE A 61 -4.19 9.68 -4.85
CA PHE A 61 -4.16 9.83 -6.29
C PHE A 61 -5.55 10.13 -6.87
N THR A 62 -6.58 9.38 -6.47
CA THR A 62 -7.95 9.62 -6.98
C THR A 62 -8.49 11.00 -6.57
N MET A 63 -8.16 11.45 -5.36
CA MET A 63 -8.56 12.78 -4.86
C MET A 63 -7.84 13.90 -5.60
N ASP A 64 -6.52 13.77 -5.80
CA ASP A 64 -5.73 14.76 -6.53
C ASP A 64 -6.11 14.80 -8.02
N ALA A 65 -6.43 13.66 -8.64
CA ALA A 65 -6.97 13.60 -10.00
C ALA A 65 -8.33 14.32 -10.12
N SER A 66 -9.21 14.14 -9.14
CA SER A 66 -10.49 14.88 -9.05
C SER A 66 -10.27 16.38 -8.89
N ARG A 67 -9.30 16.79 -8.06
CA ARG A 67 -8.90 18.19 -7.88
C ARG A 67 -8.39 18.76 -9.21
N TYR A 68 -7.48 18.08 -9.89
CA TYR A 68 -7.00 18.49 -11.21
C TYR A 68 -8.15 18.74 -12.19
N ARG A 69 -9.08 17.79 -12.32
CA ARG A 69 -10.27 17.92 -13.16
C ARG A 69 -11.11 19.15 -12.83
N LYS A 70 -11.38 19.39 -11.55
CA LYS A 70 -12.15 20.57 -11.11
C LYS A 70 -11.49 21.87 -11.52
N HIS A 71 -10.18 21.99 -11.29
CA HIS A 71 -9.45 23.21 -11.66
C HIS A 71 -9.36 23.37 -13.18
N TYR A 72 -9.12 22.29 -13.94
CA TYR A 72 -9.06 22.32 -15.40
C TYR A 72 -10.39 22.79 -16.00
N ASN A 73 -11.50 22.20 -15.56
CA ASN A 73 -12.84 22.56 -16.03
C ASN A 73 -13.17 24.03 -15.70
N LYS A 74 -12.75 24.51 -14.53
CA LYS A 74 -12.89 25.93 -14.16
C LYS A 74 -12.10 26.83 -15.10
N MET A 75 -10.85 26.47 -15.43
CA MET A 75 -10.01 27.24 -16.36
C MET A 75 -10.64 27.31 -17.76
N ILE A 76 -11.06 26.18 -18.34
CA ILE A 76 -11.61 26.15 -19.71
C ILE A 76 -13.00 26.80 -19.80
N SER A 77 -13.76 26.84 -18.70
CA SER A 77 -15.06 27.52 -18.66
C SER A 77 -14.96 29.05 -18.72
N ARG A 78 -13.75 29.61 -18.51
CA ARG A 78 -13.49 31.04 -18.64
C ARG A 78 -13.19 31.37 -20.11
N SER A 79 -13.81 32.44 -20.62
CA SER A 79 -13.62 32.90 -22.01
C SER A 79 -12.20 33.35 -22.33
N SER A 80 -11.41 33.70 -21.32
CA SER A 80 -9.99 34.05 -21.43
C SER A 80 -9.24 33.46 -20.23
N PRO A 81 -8.61 32.29 -20.35
CA PRO A 81 -7.75 31.77 -19.30
C PRO A 81 -6.51 32.66 -19.16
N ASP A 82 -6.27 33.20 -17.97
CA ASP A 82 -5.01 33.88 -17.65
C ASP A 82 -3.85 32.88 -17.73
N GLY A 83 -2.69 33.32 -18.22
CA GLY A 83 -1.50 32.48 -18.34
C GLY A 83 -1.03 31.87 -17.01
N ASP A 84 -1.32 32.53 -15.90
CA ASP A 84 -1.01 32.05 -14.55
C ASP A 84 -1.84 30.82 -14.16
N GLU A 85 -3.12 30.78 -14.55
CA GLU A 85 -4.00 29.64 -14.29
C GLU A 85 -3.54 28.42 -15.08
N ALA A 86 -3.19 28.58 -16.37
CA ALA A 86 -2.65 27.49 -17.18
C ALA A 86 -1.34 26.93 -16.58
N THR A 87 -0.47 27.81 -16.07
CA THR A 87 0.77 27.43 -15.38
C THR A 87 0.48 26.66 -14.09
N TYR A 88 -0.48 27.11 -13.29
CA TYR A 88 -0.90 26.43 -12.06
C TYR A 88 -1.46 25.03 -12.35
N ILE A 89 -2.35 24.90 -13.34
CA ILE A 89 -2.94 23.62 -13.74
C ILE A 89 -1.87 22.67 -14.25
N LYS A 90 -0.93 23.16 -15.07
CA LYS A 90 0.22 22.38 -15.52
C LYS A 90 1.05 21.88 -14.32
N GLY A 91 1.28 22.72 -13.33
CA GLY A 91 1.96 22.33 -12.09
C GLY A 91 1.19 21.28 -11.27
N LEU A 92 -0.15 21.22 -11.36
CA LEU A 92 -0.93 20.12 -10.78
C LEU A 92 -0.71 18.81 -11.54
N TRP A 93 -0.69 18.86 -12.88
CA TRP A 93 -0.42 17.69 -13.72
C TRP A 93 0.97 17.10 -13.43
N GLN A 94 2.01 17.94 -13.42
CA GLN A 94 3.38 17.48 -13.15
C GLN A 94 3.49 16.81 -11.78
N ARG A 95 2.90 17.40 -10.74
CA ARG A 95 2.88 16.79 -9.41
C ARG A 95 2.16 15.45 -9.38
N LEU A 96 1.08 15.29 -10.14
CA LEU A 96 0.41 13.99 -10.27
C LEU A 96 1.35 12.95 -10.93
N MET A 97 2.04 13.32 -12.00
CA MET A 97 2.95 12.41 -12.70
C MET A 97 4.14 12.03 -11.82
N GLU A 98 4.83 13.02 -11.25
CA GLU A 98 6.02 12.83 -10.42
C GLU A 98 5.73 12.02 -9.14
N ALA A 99 4.60 12.29 -8.47
CA ALA A 99 4.29 11.63 -7.21
C ALA A 99 3.79 10.20 -7.42
N TYR A 100 2.93 9.97 -8.42
CA TYR A 100 2.15 8.72 -8.50
C TYR A 100 2.44 7.85 -9.72
N ILE A 101 2.98 8.39 -10.81
CA ILE A 101 3.06 7.69 -12.11
C ILE A 101 4.51 7.36 -12.51
N VAL A 102 5.47 8.23 -12.17
CA VAL A 102 6.89 8.01 -12.46
C VAL A 102 7.35 6.71 -11.79
N PRO A 103 7.99 5.80 -12.55
CA PRO A 103 8.42 4.51 -12.02
C PRO A 103 9.50 4.67 -10.94
N ASN A 104 9.47 3.78 -9.96
CA ASN A 104 10.30 3.79 -8.76
C ASN A 104 10.06 5.00 -7.85
N GLY A 105 8.91 5.66 -8.00
CA GLY A 105 8.46 6.72 -7.11
C GLY A 105 8.06 6.15 -5.74
N ALA A 106 8.34 6.88 -4.66
CA ALA A 106 7.97 6.44 -3.31
C ALA A 106 6.45 6.33 -3.09
N ARG A 107 5.64 6.97 -3.95
CA ARG A 107 4.16 6.95 -3.94
C ARG A 107 3.60 6.45 -5.27
N GLU A 108 4.40 5.70 -6.04
CA GLU A 108 3.99 5.12 -7.30
C GLU A 108 2.76 4.22 -7.09
N VAL A 109 1.68 4.52 -7.82
CA VAL A 109 0.47 3.70 -7.76
C VAL A 109 0.57 2.51 -8.70
N ASN A 110 0.02 1.37 -8.27
CA ASN A 110 0.05 0.14 -9.06
C ASN A 110 -0.98 0.17 -10.20
N ILE A 111 -0.56 0.66 -11.36
CA ILE A 111 -1.31 0.64 -12.61
C ILE A 111 -0.56 -0.13 -13.71
N PRO A 112 -1.29 -0.69 -14.70
CA PRO A 112 -0.69 -1.33 -15.86
C PRO A 112 0.32 -0.44 -16.61
N GLY A 113 1.37 -1.06 -17.14
CA GLY A 113 2.47 -0.35 -17.79
C GLY A 113 2.05 0.44 -19.04
N ASP A 114 1.09 -0.05 -19.81
CA ASP A 114 0.52 0.62 -20.98
C ASP A 114 -0.23 1.92 -20.61
N VAL A 115 -1.02 1.88 -19.54
CA VAL A 115 -1.71 3.06 -19.00
C VAL A 115 -0.70 4.09 -18.53
N ARG A 116 0.35 3.64 -17.83
CA ARG A 116 1.45 4.49 -17.36
C ARG A 116 2.22 5.14 -18.50
N SER A 117 2.64 4.36 -19.49
CA SER A 117 3.35 4.87 -20.67
C SER A 117 2.54 5.91 -21.41
N THR A 118 1.22 5.71 -21.50
CA THR A 118 0.30 6.69 -22.08
C THR A 118 0.32 8.00 -21.30
N LEU A 119 0.20 7.96 -19.97
CA LEU A 119 0.23 9.16 -19.13
C LEU A 119 1.56 9.92 -19.21
N LEU A 120 2.69 9.19 -19.18
CA LEU A 120 4.02 9.78 -19.27
C LEU A 120 4.28 10.49 -20.61
N SER A 121 3.59 10.10 -21.69
CA SER A 121 3.70 10.78 -22.98
C SER A 121 3.19 12.24 -22.96
N PHE A 122 2.38 12.61 -21.98
CA PHE A 122 1.84 13.97 -21.84
C PHE A 122 2.66 14.87 -20.89
N SER A 123 3.69 14.35 -20.23
CA SER A 123 4.47 15.10 -19.24
C SER A 123 5.23 16.28 -19.84
N ASP A 124 5.65 16.22 -21.11
CA ASP A 124 6.41 17.30 -21.76
C ASP A 124 5.55 18.33 -22.49
N ASN A 125 4.21 18.21 -22.41
CA ASN A 125 3.32 19.09 -23.15
C ASN A 125 3.40 20.55 -22.68
N ALA A 126 3.33 21.47 -23.64
CA ALA A 126 3.30 22.92 -23.36
C ALA A 126 2.05 23.29 -22.53
N GLU A 127 0.89 22.76 -22.93
CA GLU A 127 -0.40 22.96 -22.28
C GLU A 127 -0.80 21.78 -21.38
N PRO A 128 -1.58 22.04 -20.31
CA PRO A 128 -2.08 20.98 -19.44
C PRO A 128 -3.00 19.99 -20.20
N PRO A 129 -2.81 18.67 -20.05
CA PRO A 129 -3.62 17.66 -20.72
C PRO A 129 -5.08 17.64 -20.24
N HIS A 130 -6.01 17.21 -21.10
CA HIS A 130 -7.41 17.08 -20.69
C HIS A 130 -7.56 16.05 -19.54
N PRO A 131 -8.39 16.29 -18.50
CA PRO A 131 -8.50 15.44 -17.32
C PRO A 131 -9.06 14.03 -17.58
N SER A 132 -9.65 13.79 -18.75
CA SER A 132 -10.07 12.43 -19.16
C SER A 132 -8.89 11.50 -19.39
N MET A 133 -7.68 12.03 -19.61
CA MET A 133 -6.49 11.20 -19.75
C MET A 133 -6.17 10.40 -18.48
N LEU A 134 -6.66 10.84 -17.31
CA LEU A 134 -6.51 10.13 -16.04
C LEU A 134 -7.56 9.04 -15.83
N ASP A 135 -8.64 8.98 -16.63
CA ASP A 135 -9.76 8.06 -16.41
C ASP A 135 -9.33 6.58 -16.37
N PRO A 136 -8.47 6.09 -17.30
CA PRO A 136 -8.03 4.69 -17.25
C PRO A 136 -7.24 4.35 -15.97
N ALA A 137 -6.37 5.26 -15.54
CA ALA A 137 -5.58 5.06 -14.31
C ALA A 137 -6.46 5.11 -13.06
N VAL A 138 -7.36 6.10 -12.97
CA VAL A 138 -8.31 6.22 -11.87
C VAL A 138 -9.21 4.98 -11.79
N GLY A 139 -9.69 4.47 -12.92
CA GLY A 139 -10.47 3.23 -12.99
C GLY A 139 -9.70 2.03 -12.44
N LYS A 140 -8.44 1.84 -12.87
CA LYS A 140 -7.59 0.75 -12.39
C LYS A 140 -7.31 0.82 -10.89
N ILE A 141 -7.22 2.02 -10.33
CA ILE A 141 -7.03 2.21 -8.89
C ILE A 141 -8.31 1.90 -8.10
N TYR A 142 -9.50 2.22 -8.62
CA TYR A 142 -10.75 1.78 -8.02
C TYR A 142 -10.90 0.25 -8.06
N GLU A 143 -10.58 -0.39 -9.19
CA GLU A 143 -10.55 -1.85 -9.31
C GLU A 143 -9.58 -2.47 -8.28
N LEU A 144 -8.37 -1.91 -8.14
CA LEU A 144 -7.40 -2.37 -7.15
C LEU A 144 -7.93 -2.26 -5.71
N MET A 145 -8.53 -1.13 -5.35
CA MET A 145 -9.10 -0.95 -4.02
C MET A 145 -10.25 -1.94 -3.76
N GLU A 146 -11.07 -2.21 -4.76
CA GLU A 146 -12.19 -3.15 -4.64
C GLU A 146 -11.70 -4.61 -4.51
N ASP A 147 -10.81 -5.04 -5.39
CA ASP A 147 -10.37 -6.44 -5.47
C ASP A 147 -9.37 -6.82 -4.36
N SER A 148 -8.48 -5.89 -3.98
CA SER A 148 -7.32 -6.20 -3.13
C SER A 148 -7.37 -5.58 -1.74
N VAL A 149 -8.13 -4.50 -1.52
CA VAL A 149 -8.11 -3.76 -0.25
C VAL A 149 -9.43 -3.88 0.52
N LEU A 150 -10.57 -3.84 -0.18
CA LEU A 150 -11.88 -3.74 0.44
C LEU A 150 -12.18 -4.93 1.38
N VAL A 151 -12.02 -6.16 0.89
CA VAL A 151 -12.35 -7.36 1.70
C VAL A 151 -11.44 -7.48 2.93
N PRO A 152 -10.10 -7.34 2.82
CA PRO A 152 -9.21 -7.27 3.99
C PRO A 152 -9.59 -6.19 4.99
N PHE A 153 -9.91 -4.97 4.53
CA PHE A 153 -10.38 -3.89 5.39
C PHE A 153 -11.65 -4.28 6.15
N LEU A 154 -12.67 -4.80 5.45
CA LEU A 154 -13.92 -5.22 6.08
C LEU A 154 -13.69 -6.30 7.14
N ASN A 155 -12.77 -7.24 6.86
CA ASN A 155 -12.41 -8.35 7.75
C ASN A 155 -11.55 -7.90 8.95
N SER A 156 -10.84 -6.76 8.87
CA SER A 156 -9.97 -6.28 9.96
C SER A 156 -10.73 -5.97 11.28
N PHE A 157 -12.04 -5.75 11.19
CA PHE A 157 -12.91 -5.54 12.35
C PHE A 157 -13.55 -6.82 12.89
N TYR A 158 -13.34 -7.95 12.23
CA TYR A 158 -13.79 -9.26 12.71
C TYR A 158 -12.62 -9.95 13.39
N VAL A 159 -12.69 -10.10 14.71
CA VAL A 159 -11.82 -11.00 15.45
C VAL A 159 -12.45 -12.39 15.41
N PRO A 160 -11.85 -13.40 14.77
CA PRO A 160 -12.31 -14.77 14.90
C PRO A 160 -11.92 -15.25 16.31
N GLY A 161 -12.82 -15.22 17.30
CA GLY A 161 -12.48 -15.80 18.61
C GLY A 161 -13.20 -15.36 19.87
N THR A 162 -14.44 -14.87 19.84
CA THR A 162 -15.28 -14.84 21.05
C THR A 162 -16.67 -15.42 20.77
N ASP A 163 -16.70 -16.66 20.30
CA ASP A 163 -17.84 -17.51 20.65
C ASP A 163 -17.58 -18.06 22.06
N SER A 164 -17.88 -17.23 23.07
CA SER A 164 -17.99 -17.70 24.46
C SER A 164 -19.35 -18.37 24.65
N GLY A 165 -19.65 -19.36 23.82
CA GLY A 165 -20.69 -20.35 24.05
C GLY A 165 -20.18 -21.38 25.05
N HIS A 166 -20.20 -21.05 26.35
CA HIS A 166 -20.11 -22.06 27.40
C HIS A 166 -21.39 -22.91 27.36
N SER A 167 -21.40 -23.90 26.48
CA SER A 167 -22.29 -25.06 26.54
C SER A 167 -21.54 -26.12 27.31
N SER A 168 -22.02 -26.37 28.52
CA SER A 168 -21.60 -27.44 29.41
C SER A 168 -21.72 -28.81 28.74
N GLU A 169 -20.60 -29.47 28.43
CA GLU A 169 -20.57 -30.94 28.33
C GLU A 169 -19.27 -31.49 28.93
N GLU A 170 -19.49 -32.24 30.01
CA GLU A 170 -18.60 -33.14 30.72
C GLU A 170 -17.92 -34.13 29.76
N ASN A 171 -16.59 -34.19 29.74
CA ASN A 171 -15.89 -35.41 29.38
C ASN A 171 -14.54 -35.52 30.10
N LEU A 172 -14.53 -36.47 31.02
CA LEU A 172 -13.42 -36.90 31.86
C LEU A 172 -12.48 -37.80 31.03
N ALA A 173 -11.18 -37.67 31.30
CA ALA A 173 -10.10 -38.61 30.97
C ALA A 173 -9.51 -38.61 29.54
N HIS A 174 -8.37 -37.93 29.37
CA HIS A 174 -7.12 -38.64 29.02
C HIS A 174 -5.90 -37.75 29.26
N SER A 175 -5.16 -38.08 30.32
CA SER A 175 -3.80 -37.60 30.54
C SER A 175 -2.86 -38.46 29.70
N GLN A 176 -2.33 -37.91 28.60
CA GLN A 176 -1.12 -38.43 27.95
C GLN A 176 -0.23 -37.26 27.50
N SER A 177 0.70 -36.93 28.41
CA SER A 177 2.14 -36.76 28.16
C SER A 177 2.59 -36.15 26.82
N TYR A 178 3.26 -34.99 26.89
CA TYR A 178 4.56 -34.78 26.25
C TYR A 178 5.41 -33.79 27.06
N THR A 179 6.40 -34.31 27.76
CA THR A 179 7.49 -33.55 28.37
C THR A 179 8.49 -33.13 27.29
N GLN A 180 8.79 -31.84 27.24
CA GLN A 180 10.04 -31.30 26.68
C GLN A 180 11.26 -31.96 27.36
N SER A 181 12.31 -32.24 26.61
CA SER A 181 13.63 -31.59 26.79
C SER A 181 14.75 -32.35 26.05
N TYR A 182 15.65 -31.57 25.47
CA TYR A 182 16.88 -31.95 24.77
C TYR A 182 17.97 -32.51 25.72
N ASP A 183 18.81 -33.42 25.20
CA ASP A 183 20.28 -33.55 25.46
C ASP A 183 20.86 -34.54 24.41
N ASP A 184 21.56 -34.08 23.38
CA ASP A 184 23.03 -34.05 23.19
C ASP A 184 23.80 -35.39 23.41
N ARG A 185 24.75 -35.59 22.50
CA ARG A 185 26.00 -36.38 22.60
C ARG A 185 26.12 -37.83 22.13
N GLN A 186 26.79 -37.87 20.96
CA GLN A 186 28.08 -38.53 20.69
C GLN A 186 28.08 -39.99 20.23
N HIS A 187 29.09 -40.26 19.38
CA HIS A 187 29.50 -41.54 18.78
C HIS A 187 28.62 -41.93 17.57
N TYR A 188 29.10 -41.93 16.33
CA TYR A 188 30.25 -42.70 15.85
C TYR A 188 31.06 -42.00 14.74
N ARG A 189 32.38 -42.09 14.89
CA ARG A 189 33.39 -41.82 13.86
C ARG A 189 33.72 -43.10 13.08
N ARG A 190 33.99 -42.91 11.78
CA ARG A 190 34.78 -43.73 10.83
C ARG A 190 34.08 -45.01 10.35
N THR A 191 34.02 -45.30 9.04
CA THR A 191 35.12 -45.41 8.05
C THR A 191 34.58 -45.16 6.62
N ARG A 192 35.25 -44.34 5.78
CA ARG A 192 36.11 -44.73 4.62
C ARG A 192 35.40 -45.70 3.63
N ASP A 193 35.32 -45.45 2.32
CA ASP A 193 36.40 -45.09 1.40
C ASP A 193 35.83 -44.70 0.01
N ARG A 194 36.62 -43.90 -0.74
CA ARG A 194 36.73 -43.82 -2.21
C ARG A 194 35.51 -43.47 -3.09
N GLN A 195 35.56 -42.26 -3.64
CA GLN A 195 35.93 -42.12 -5.07
C GLN A 195 36.64 -40.79 -5.27
N ARG A 196 37.98 -40.86 -5.39
CA ARG A 196 38.81 -39.82 -5.99
C ARG A 196 38.65 -39.89 -7.50
N ARG A 197 38.43 -38.74 -8.14
CA ARG A 197 39.20 -38.26 -9.29
C ARG A 197 38.97 -36.75 -9.35
N SER A 198 39.93 -35.95 -8.89
CA SER A 198 41.16 -35.55 -9.63
C SER A 198 40.82 -34.58 -10.76
N SER A 199 41.37 -33.38 -10.87
CA SER A 199 42.41 -32.66 -10.12
C SER A 199 42.32 -31.17 -10.63
N PRO A 200 43.38 -30.32 -10.66
CA PRO A 200 43.58 -29.28 -9.63
C PRO A 200 44.11 -27.91 -10.15
N GLY A 201 43.76 -26.80 -9.49
CA GLY A 201 44.58 -25.58 -9.33
C GLY A 201 45.23 -24.89 -10.57
N PRO A 202 46.04 -23.81 -10.40
CA PRO A 202 46.53 -23.24 -9.15
C PRO A 202 46.17 -21.73 -8.96
N PRO A 203 46.31 -21.23 -7.72
CA PRO A 203 46.51 -19.82 -7.39
C PRO A 203 48.01 -19.48 -7.18
N LEU A 204 48.29 -18.22 -6.79
CA LEU A 204 49.57 -17.60 -6.35
C LEU A 204 50.34 -16.87 -7.47
N SER A 205 51.08 -15.77 -7.28
CA SER A 205 51.31 -14.73 -6.26
C SER A 205 52.50 -13.89 -6.79
N MET A 206 52.70 -12.68 -6.27
CA MET A 206 53.97 -11.90 -6.19
C MET A 206 54.08 -10.59 -7.00
N SER A 207 53.98 -9.49 -6.25
CA SER A 207 54.96 -8.39 -6.09
C SER A 207 55.88 -7.94 -7.26
N GLN A 208 55.75 -6.66 -7.65
CA GLN A 208 56.86 -5.67 -7.73
C GLN A 208 56.31 -4.29 -8.15
N THR A 209 56.24 -3.30 -7.24
CA THR A 209 57.20 -2.20 -7.00
C THR A 209 57.45 -1.30 -8.22
N TYR A 210 56.93 -0.06 -8.21
CA TYR A 210 57.63 1.18 -8.59
C TYR A 210 56.86 2.40 -8.01
N SER A 211 57.49 3.08 -7.05
CA SER A 211 57.19 4.48 -6.66
C SER A 211 58.19 5.41 -7.39
N PRO A 212 58.25 6.71 -7.10
CA PRO A 212 57.26 7.79 -7.13
C PRO A 212 57.66 8.83 -8.24
N SER A 213 56.90 9.90 -8.51
CA SER A 213 57.29 11.28 -8.15
C SER A 213 56.34 12.29 -8.79
N SER A 214 55.94 13.28 -7.99
CA SER A 214 55.25 14.56 -8.28
C SER A 214 56.08 15.47 -9.25
N PRO A 215 55.79 16.77 -9.53
CA PRO A 215 54.90 17.71 -8.83
C PRO A 215 54.25 18.90 -9.60
N LEU A 216 53.41 19.63 -8.86
CA LEU A 216 53.26 21.10 -8.77
C LEU A 216 53.20 21.95 -10.06
N SER A 217 52.14 22.76 -10.16
CA SER A 217 52.36 24.22 -10.13
C SER A 217 51.20 24.99 -9.50
N ARG A 218 51.60 25.70 -8.45
CA ARG A 218 50.88 26.63 -7.60
C ARG A 218 51.13 28.04 -8.12
N ASN A 219 50.13 28.89 -7.94
CA ASN A 219 50.21 30.31 -7.58
C ASN A 219 50.76 31.34 -8.58
N ASN A 220 49.96 32.38 -8.82
CA ASN A 220 50.29 33.73 -8.37
C ASN A 220 49.00 34.58 -8.29
N ARG A 221 48.59 35.07 -7.12
CA ARG A 221 49.10 36.26 -6.37
C ARG A 221 48.29 37.51 -6.79
N ALA A 222 47.26 37.86 -6.03
CA ALA A 222 47.24 38.81 -4.89
C ALA A 222 47.20 40.29 -5.32
N SER A 223 46.20 41.03 -4.82
CA SER A 223 46.35 42.22 -3.95
C SER A 223 45.04 43.01 -3.85
N ALA A 224 44.62 43.33 -2.62
CA ALA A 224 43.93 44.58 -2.26
C ALA A 224 45.01 45.50 -1.65
N PRO A 225 44.88 46.86 -1.58
CA PRO A 225 43.84 47.53 -0.79
C PRO A 225 43.38 48.93 -1.32
N SER A 226 42.62 49.61 -0.45
CA SER A 226 41.75 50.80 -0.54
C SER A 226 42.37 52.18 -0.88
N SER A 227 41.50 53.11 -1.34
CA SER A 227 41.25 54.50 -0.86
C SER A 227 41.28 55.64 -1.91
N ILE A 228 40.26 56.52 -1.79
CA ILE A 228 40.22 57.98 -2.07
C ILE A 228 40.33 58.48 -3.52
N SER A 229 39.25 59.09 -4.02
CA SER A 229 39.11 60.56 -4.11
C SER A 229 37.65 60.98 -4.24
#